data_AF-D2Z6N4-F1
#
_entry.id   AF-D2Z6N4-F1
#
_cell.length_a   1.000
_cell.length_b   1.000
_cell.length_c   1.000
_cell.angle_alpha   90.00
_cell.angle_beta   90.00
_cell.angle_gamma   90.00
#
_symmetry.space_group_name_H-M   'P 1'
#
loop_
_entity.id
_entity.type
_entity.pdbx_description
1 polymer ?
#
loop_
_entity_poly.entity_id
_entity_poly.type
_entity_poly.pdbx_seq_one_letter_code
_entity_poly.pdbx_strand_id
1 'polypeptide(L)'
;MIQVVSLSWEEFKRAFAHIFREVDHFLKGLTEHTLSARCPEWCLRIDHDRGWIIFDYMGRKPPENLTRPKGPHLFKIEGCPYL
;
A
#
# COMPACT_ATOMS: atom_id res chain seq x y z
N MET A 1 16.81 10.18 3.70
CA MET A 1 16.39 9.75 2.35
C MET A 1 15.35 8.65 2.53
N ILE A 2 14.14 8.85 2.01
CA ILE A 2 13.07 7.83 2.08
C ILE A 2 13.29 6.85 0.92
N GLN A 3 13.24 5.56 1.19
CA GLN A 3 13.41 4.52 0.17
C GLN A 3 12.04 4.06 -0.37
N VAL A 4 11.93 3.81 -1.67
CA VAL A 4 10.69 3.28 -2.27
C VAL A 4 10.94 1.83 -2.67
N VAL A 5 10.07 0.93 -2.22
CA VAL A 5 10.11 -0.51 -2.48
C VAL A 5 8.95 -0.85 -3.39
N SER A 6 9.21 -1.36 -4.59
CA SER A 6 8.14 -1.85 -5.47
C SER A 6 7.67 -3.22 -5.01
N LEU A 7 6.35 -3.41 -5.01
CA LEU A 7 5.67 -4.67 -4.73
C LEU A 7 4.56 -4.88 -5.76
N SER A 8 4.35 -6.13 -6.16
CA SER A 8 3.11 -6.52 -6.82
C SER A 8 1.93 -6.54 -5.84
N TRP A 9 0.71 -6.49 -6.38
CA TRP A 9 -0.52 -6.65 -5.59
C TRP A 9 -0.54 -7.96 -4.77
N GLU A 10 -0.04 -9.06 -5.32
CA GLU A 10 0.03 -10.35 -4.62
C GLU A 10 1.04 -10.33 -3.46
N GLU A 11 2.19 -9.70 -3.64
CA GLU A 11 3.18 -9.53 -2.57
C GLU A 11 2.64 -8.64 -1.46
N PHE A 12 1.97 -7.54 -1.83
CA PHE A 12 1.29 -6.66 -0.88
C PHE A 12 0.26 -7.42 -0.03
N LYS A 13 -0.59 -8.23 -0.66
CA LYS A 13 -1.58 -9.09 0.02
C LYS A 13 -0.96 -9.99 1.07
N ARG A 14 0.14 -10.66 0.73
CA ARG A 14 0.84 -11.58 1.63
C ARG A 14 1.54 -10.82 2.76
N ALA A 15 2.21 -9.73 2.43
CA ALA A 15 3.01 -8.97 3.38
C ALA A 15 2.18 -8.22 4.41
N PHE A 16 1.02 -7.71 4.01
CA PHE A 16 0.14 -6.89 4.85
C PHE A 16 -1.19 -7.59 5.15
N ALA A 17 -1.22 -8.92 5.16
CA ALA A 17 -2.45 -9.71 5.35
C ALA A 17 -3.27 -9.30 6.59
N HIS A 18 -2.63 -8.82 7.65
CA HIS A 18 -3.28 -8.34 8.88
C HIS A 18 -4.15 -7.10 8.71
N ILE A 19 -3.83 -6.23 7.76
CA ILE A 19 -4.59 -4.99 7.45
C ILE A 19 -5.15 -4.99 6.03
N PHE A 20 -4.81 -6.00 5.23
CA PHE A 20 -5.21 -6.08 3.82
C PHE A 20 -6.73 -6.01 3.67
N ARG A 21 -7.49 -6.63 4.59
CA ARG A 21 -8.96 -6.60 4.54
C ARG A 21 -9.52 -5.19 4.63
N GLU A 22 -8.92 -4.32 5.44
CA GLU A 22 -9.33 -2.92 5.58
C GLU A 22 -8.97 -2.12 4.33
N VAL A 23 -7.75 -2.33 3.82
CA VAL A 23 -7.29 -1.71 2.58
C VAL A 23 -8.17 -2.11 1.40
N ASP A 24 -8.46 -3.40 1.24
CA ASP A 24 -9.32 -3.93 0.18
C ASP A 24 -10.74 -3.36 0.24
N HIS A 25 -11.30 -3.23 1.45
CA HIS A 25 -12.62 -2.62 1.63
C HIS A 25 -12.64 -1.15 1.22
N PHE A 26 -11.60 -0.39 1.60
CA PHE A 26 -11.44 0.99 1.13
C PHE A 26 -11.34 1.06 -0.40
N LEU A 27 -10.47 0.22 -0.99
CA LEU A 27 -10.23 0.24 -2.43
C LEU A 27 -11.48 -0.12 -3.25
N LYS A 28 -12.32 -1.05 -2.76
CA LYS A 28 -13.62 -1.38 -3.38
C LYS A 28 -14.62 -0.23 -3.39
N GLY A 29 -14.55 0.66 -2.41
CA GLY A 29 -15.44 1.83 -2.29
C GLY A 29 -14.90 3.08 -2.97
N LEU A 30 -13.75 2.99 -3.65
CA LEU A 30 -13.14 4.12 -4.32
C LEU A 30 -13.98 4.61 -5.49
N THR A 31 -13.96 5.92 -5.67
CA THR A 31 -14.38 6.60 -6.90
C THR A 31 -13.15 7.11 -7.65
N GLU A 32 -13.30 7.41 -8.93
CA GLU A 32 -12.22 7.94 -9.80
C GLU A 32 -11.59 9.25 -9.27
N HIS A 33 -12.30 9.98 -8.40
CA HIS A 33 -11.81 11.21 -7.78
C HIS A 33 -11.00 10.98 -6.49
N THR A 34 -10.90 9.73 -6.02
CA THR A 34 -10.24 9.47 -4.75
C THR A 34 -8.73 9.34 -4.93
N LEU A 35 -7.99 10.28 -4.33
CA LEU A 35 -6.54 10.39 -4.49
C LEU A 35 -5.73 9.79 -3.32
N SER A 36 -6.33 9.62 -2.14
CA SER A 36 -5.63 9.07 -0.97
C SER A 36 -6.57 8.63 0.15
N ALA A 37 -6.09 7.73 1.00
CA ALA A 37 -6.68 7.42 2.31
C ALA A 37 -5.63 7.43 3.40
N ARG A 38 -6.04 7.81 4.60
CA ARG A 38 -5.18 7.79 5.78
C ARG A 38 -5.88 7.13 6.95
N CYS A 39 -5.21 6.13 7.51
CA CYS A 39 -5.55 5.47 8.76
C CYS A 39 -4.39 5.65 9.77
N PRO A 40 -4.59 5.33 11.05
CA PRO A 40 -3.53 5.44 12.05
C PRO A 40 -2.30 4.58 11.74
N GLU A 41 -2.51 3.39 11.18
CA GLU A 41 -1.43 2.42 10.92
C GLU A 41 -0.88 2.47 9.48
N TRP A 42 -1.57 3.15 8.57
CA TRP A 42 -1.18 3.17 7.17
C TRP A 42 -1.78 4.35 6.40
N CYS A 43 -1.16 4.70 5.28
CA CYS A 43 -1.65 5.71 4.34
C CYS A 43 -1.48 5.21 2.90
N LEU A 44 -2.50 5.41 2.08
CA LEU A 44 -2.51 5.10 0.65
C LEU A 44 -2.57 6.41 -0.14
N ARG A 45 -1.77 6.52 -1.19
CA ARG A 45 -1.90 7.55 -2.22
C ARG A 45 -2.04 6.85 -3.56
N ILE A 46 -3.04 7.26 -4.31
CA ILE A 46 -3.50 6.58 -5.51
C ILE A 46 -3.14 7.46 -6.70
N ASP A 47 -2.45 6.87 -7.67
CA ASP A 47 -2.13 7.51 -8.95
C ASP A 47 -2.79 6.70 -10.06
N HIS A 48 -4.03 7.09 -10.41
CA HIS A 48 -4.83 6.42 -11.44
C HIS A 48 -4.18 6.51 -12.82
N ASP A 49 -3.59 7.67 -13.16
CA ASP A 49 -2.93 7.89 -14.46
C ASP A 49 -1.73 6.95 -14.67
N ARG A 50 -1.03 6.62 -13.59
CA ARG A 50 0.16 5.75 -13.65
C ARG A 50 -0.10 4.30 -13.26
N GLY A 51 -1.30 3.96 -12.81
CA GLY A 51 -1.69 2.58 -12.45
C GLY A 51 -0.92 2.02 -11.25
N TRP A 52 -0.54 2.84 -10.27
CA TRP A 52 0.08 2.36 -9.03
C TRP A 52 -0.41 3.11 -7.78
N ILE A 53 -0.13 2.51 -6.62
CA ILE A 53 -0.45 3.08 -5.30
C ILE A 53 0.83 3.23 -4.49
N ILE A 54 1.06 4.39 -3.85
CA ILE A 54 2.04 4.50 -2.77
C ILE A 54 1.35 4.13 -1.46
N PHE A 55 1.94 3.18 -0.74
CA PHE A 55 1.53 2.73 0.56
C PHE A 55 2.61 3.02 1.60
N ASP A 56 2.26 3.84 2.58
CA ASP A 56 3.08 4.18 3.73
C ASP A 56 2.58 3.38 4.94
N TYR A 57 3.41 2.53 5.50
CA TYR A 57 3.04 1.69 6.64
C TYR A 57 3.72 2.17 7.92
N MET A 58 2.89 2.56 8.89
CA MET A 58 3.31 3.09 10.20
C MET A 58 2.94 2.16 11.35
N GLY A 59 2.33 1.00 11.06
CA GLY A 59 1.82 0.09 12.07
C GLY A 59 2.89 -0.70 12.83
N ARG A 60 2.44 -1.24 13.97
CA ARG A 60 3.18 -2.12 14.92
C ARG A 60 3.88 -3.30 14.24
N LYS A 61 3.09 -4.00 13.42
CA LYS A 61 3.40 -5.35 12.97
C LYS A 61 4.32 -5.29 11.74
N PRO A 62 5.47 -6.01 11.74
CA PRO A 62 6.30 -6.07 10.54
C PRO A 62 5.54 -6.78 9.39
N PRO A 63 5.88 -6.49 8.13
CA PRO A 63 5.27 -7.12 6.99
C PRO A 63 5.86 -8.52 6.89
N GLU A 64 5.04 -9.48 6.55
CA GLU A 64 5.52 -10.84 6.42
C GLU A 64 6.23 -10.99 5.07
N ASN A 65 7.34 -11.75 5.04
CA ASN A 65 8.04 -12.09 3.79
C ASN A 65 8.59 -10.90 2.97
N LEU A 66 8.78 -9.72 3.59
CA LEU A 66 9.46 -8.60 2.96
C LEU A 66 10.79 -8.30 3.63
N THR A 67 11.86 -8.26 2.83
CA THR A 67 13.14 -7.67 3.25
C THR A 67 12.96 -6.15 3.33
N ARG A 68 12.63 -5.65 4.52
CA ARG A 68 12.49 -4.21 4.73
C ARG A 68 13.84 -3.50 4.53
N PRO A 69 13.87 -2.37 3.81
CA PRO A 69 15.04 -1.53 3.77
C PRO A 69 15.38 -0.96 5.16
N LYS A 70 16.66 -0.66 5.39
CA LYS A 70 17.08 0.02 6.63
C LYS A 70 16.64 1.49 6.56
N GLY A 71 15.64 1.85 7.36
CA GLY A 71 15.14 3.21 7.52
C GLY A 71 13.70 3.41 7.00
N PRO A 72 13.24 4.67 6.94
CA PRO A 72 11.89 4.99 6.45
C PRO A 72 11.73 4.57 4.99
N HIS A 73 10.64 3.87 4.68
CA HIS A 73 10.36 3.38 3.35
C HIS A 73 8.87 3.48 3.01
N LEU A 74 8.61 3.56 1.71
CA LEU A 74 7.28 3.55 1.11
C LEU A 74 7.18 2.33 0.18
N PHE A 75 5.99 1.74 0.08
CA PHE A 75 5.73 0.64 -0.82
C PHE A 75 4.99 1.16 -2.05
N LYS A 76 5.57 0.99 -3.23
CA LYS A 76 4.88 1.24 -4.50
C LYS A 76 4.21 -0.07 -4.92
N ILE A 77 2.88 -0.09 -4.91
CA ILE A 77 2.09 -1.26 -5.26
C ILE A 77 1.68 -1.16 -6.73
N GLU A 78 2.06 -2.17 -7.50
CA GLU A 78 1.81 -2.26 -8.95
C GLU A 78 0.83 -3.40 -9.25
N GLY A 79 0.02 -3.24 -10.30
CA GLY A 79 -0.95 -4.26 -10.74
C GLY A 79 -2.14 -4.43 -9.78
N CYS A 80 -2.51 -3.36 -9.05
CA CYS A 80 -3.72 -3.35 -8.25
C CYS A 80 -4.95 -3.37 -9.19
N PRO A 81 -5.92 -4.27 -9.01
CA PRO A 81 -7.08 -4.41 -9.90
C PRO A 81 -8.12 -3.28 -9.78
N TYR A 82 -7.92 -2.33 -8.86
CA TYR A 82 -8.82 -1.20 -8.62
C TYR A 82 -8.34 0.11 -9.28
N LEU A 83 -7.29 0.05 -10.11
CA LEU A 83 -6.69 1.16 -10.85
C LEU A 83 -6.87 0.97 -12.35
#